data_AF-A0A1R0KHJ0-F1
#
_entry.id   AF-A0A1R0KHJ0-F1
#
_cell.length_a   1.000
_cell.length_b   1.000
_cell.length_c   1.000
_cell.angle_alpha   90.00
_cell.angle_beta   90.00
_cell.angle_gamma   90.00
#
_symmetry.space_group_name_H-M   'P 1'
#
loop_
_entity.id
_entity.type
_entity.pdbx_description
1 polymer ?
#
loop_
_entity_poly.entity_id
_entity_poly.type
_entity_poly.pdbx_seq_one_letter_code
_entity_poly.pdbx_strand_id
1 'polypeptide(L)' 'MSHQVDRVVDDLSSALLQLKAAMRGMPLNQSGFRAAHDKAARAMGTLTTELLDARPAMT' A
#
# COMPACT_ATOMS: atom_id res chain seq x y z
N MET A 1 2.26 1.76 23.94
CA MET A 1 2.13 2.55 22.70
C MET A 1 2.50 1.74 21.46
N SER A 2 3.50 0.86 21.52
CA SER A 2 3.88 -0.08 20.44
C SER A 2 2.69 -0.86 19.84
N HIS A 3 1.85 -1.50 20.65
CA HIS A 3 0.69 -2.28 20.16
C HIS A 3 -0.40 -1.49 19.40
N GLN A 4 -0.45 -0.17 19.55
CA GLN A 4 -1.37 0.67 18.79
C GLN A 4 -0.77 1.03 17.43
N VAL A 5 0.54 1.26 17.42
CA VAL A 5 1.33 1.49 16.20
C VAL A 5 1.33 0.24 15.31
N ASP A 6 1.56 -0.95 15.89
CA ASP A 6 1.52 -2.22 15.16
C ASP A 6 0.17 -2.44 14.45
N ARG A 7 -0.94 -2.19 15.15
CA ARG A 7 -2.29 -2.31 14.57
C ARG A 7 -2.52 -1.34 13.42
N VAL A 8 -2.05 -0.10 13.53
CA VAL A 8 -2.17 0.89 12.46
C VAL A 8 -1.34 0.47 11.24
N VAL A 9 -0.16 -0.12 11.44
CA VAL A 9 0.68 -0.66 10.35
C VAL A 9 0.00 -1.84 9.65
N ASP A 10 -0.61 -2.75 10.41
CA ASP A 10 -1.33 -3.91 9.86
C ASP A 10 -2.61 -3.49 9.11
N ASP A 11 -3.36 -2.53 9.65
CA ASP A 11 -4.57 -1.96 9.02
C ASP A 11 -4.21 -1.24 7.72
N LEU A 12 -3.13 -0.44 7.73
CA LEU A 12 -2.64 0.26 6.54
C LEU A 12 -2.17 -0.74 5.47
N SER A 13 -1.43 -1.77 5.87
CA SER A 13 -0.98 -2.84 4.97
C SER A 13 -2.17 -3.57 4.33
N SER A 14 -3.21 -3.86 5.11
CA SER A 14 -4.43 -4.49 4.64
C SER A 14 -5.21 -3.61 3.66
N ALA A 15 -5.35 -2.31 3.94
CA ALA A 15 -5.99 -1.36 3.05
C ALA A 15 -5.24 -1.23 1.70
N LEU A 16 -3.91 -1.24 1.72
CA LEU A 16 -3.07 -1.22 0.51
C LEU A 16 -3.28 -2.48 -0.33
N LEU A 17 -3.36 -3.66 0.29
CA LEU A 17 -3.65 -4.92 -0.43
C LEU A 17 -5.04 -4.92 -1.07
N GLN A 18 -6.05 -4.40 -0.35
CA GLN A 18 -7.41 -4.24 -0.89
C GLN A 18 -7.45 -3.27 -2.06
N LEU A 19 -6.73 -2.15 -1.97
CA LEU A 19 -6.61 -1.20 -3.07
C LEU A 19 -5.96 -1.84 -4.30
N LYS A 20 -4.86 -2.59 -4.11
CA LYS A 20 -4.21 -3.35 -5.19
C LYS A 20 -5.17 -4.36 -5.84
N ALA A 21 -5.98 -5.04 -5.03
CA ALA A 21 -6.97 -6.00 -5.52
C ALA A 21 -8.10 -5.32 -6.30
N ALA A 22 -8.61 -4.18 -5.81
CA ALA A 22 -9.62 -3.38 -6.51
C ALA A 22 -9.10 -2.81 -7.84
N MET A 23 -7.80 -2.49 -7.90
CA MET A 23 -7.13 -2.06 -9.11
C MET A 23 -6.93 -3.18 -10.14
N ARG A 24 -6.90 -4.44 -9.68
CA ARG A 24 -6.73 -5.61 -10.55
C ARG A 24 -8.01 -5.84 -11.36
N GLY A 25 -7.95 -5.51 -12.64
CA GLY A 25 -9.05 -5.72 -13.59
C GLY A 25 -9.69 -4.42 -14.08
N MET A 26 -9.30 -3.26 -13.53
CA MET A 26 -9.69 -1.98 -14.12
C MET A 26 -9.05 -1.81 -15.51
N PRO A 27 -9.80 -1.32 -16.51
CA PRO A 27 -9.28 -1.12 -17.86
C PRO A 27 -8.19 -0.03 -17.85
N LEU A 28 -6.92 -0.46 -17.87
CA LEU A 28 -5.74 0.41 -17.82
C LEU A 28 -5.66 1.40 -18.99
N ASN A 29 -6.30 1.07 -20.11
CA ASN A 29 -6.15 1.78 -21.39
C ASN A 29 -7.12 2.95 -21.56
N GLN A 30 -7.96 3.27 -20.57
CA GLN A 30 -8.79 4.47 -20.61
C GLN A 30 -8.01 5.68 -20.08
N SER A 31 -7.89 6.73 -20.90
CA SER A 31 -7.64 8.13 -20.49
C SER A 31 -6.54 8.38 -19.45
N GLY A 32 -5.37 7.73 -19.57
CA GLY A 32 -4.23 7.98 -18.69
C GLY A 32 -4.30 7.27 -17.32
N PHE A 33 -5.32 6.42 -17.11
CA PHE A 33 -5.48 5.63 -15.89
C PHE A 33 -4.28 4.70 -15.64
N ARG A 34 -3.64 4.16 -16.69
CA ARG A 34 -2.39 3.38 -16.56
C ARG A 34 -1.28 4.11 -15.81
N ALA A 35 -1.04 5.38 -16.13
CA ALA A 35 0.03 6.15 -15.49
C ALA A 35 -0.28 6.42 -14.01
N ALA A 36 -1.55 6.73 -13.70
CA ALA A 36 -2.01 6.89 -12.33
C ALA A 36 -1.94 5.57 -11.54
N HIS A 37 -2.36 4.46 -12.15
CA HIS A 37 -2.26 3.11 -11.62
C HIS A 37 -0.82 2.73 -11.30
N ASP A 38 0.10 2.91 -12.25
CA ASP A 38 1.50 2.54 -12.09
C ASP A 38 2.21 3.41 -11.05
N LYS A 39 1.88 4.71 -10.99
CA LYS A 39 2.36 5.62 -9.95
C LYS A 39 1.89 5.18 -8.57
N ALA A 40 0.59 4.86 -8.43
CA ALA A 40 0.02 4.39 -7.18
C ALA A 40 0.65 3.05 -6.77
N ALA A 41 0.73 2.06 -7.66
CA ALA A 41 1.33 0.76 -7.37
C ALA A 41 2.78 0.87 -6.90
N ARG A 42 3.59 1.76 -7.49
CA ARG A 42 4.97 2.04 -7.03
C ARG A 42 5.00 2.66 -5.64
N ALA A 43 4.21 3.72 -5.41
CA ALA A 43 4.16 4.40 -4.11
C ALA A 43 3.72 3.45 -2.99
N MET A 44 2.73 2.58 -3.26
CA MET A 44 2.28 1.56 -2.31
C MET A 44 3.37 0.53 -1.99
N GLY A 45 4.14 0.11 -3.00
CA GLY A 45 5.27 -0.79 -2.81
C GLY A 45 6.32 -0.19 -1.88
N THR A 46 6.75 1.05 -2.15
CA THR A 46 7.69 1.79 -1.30
C THR A 46 7.20 1.91 0.14
N LEU A 47 5.96 2.38 0.33
CA LEU A 47 5.39 2.55 1.67
C LEU A 47 5.29 1.23 2.43
N THR A 48 4.90 0.14 1.77
CA THR A 48 4.84 -1.19 2.40
C THR A 48 6.22 -1.64 2.86
N THR A 49 7.25 -1.43 2.03
CA THR A 49 8.64 -1.76 2.40
C THR A 49 9.13 -0.93 3.58
N GLU A 50 8.90 0.39 3.58
CA GLU A 50 9.29 1.28 4.69
C GLU A 50 8.59 0.90 6.00
N LEU A 51 7.30 0.53 5.94
CA LEU A 51 6.55 0.07 7.12
C LEU A 51 7.10 -1.25 7.68
N LEU A 52 7.45 -2.20 6.81
CA LEU A 52 8.04 -3.47 7.22
C LEU A 52 9.43 -3.28 7.84
N ASP A 53 10.23 -2.36 7.29
CA ASP A 53 11.56 -2.02 7.79
C ASP A 53 11.53 -1.24 9.10
N ALA A 54 10.53 -0.37 9.30
CA ALA A 54 10.34 0.37 10.55
C ALA A 54 9.80 -0.50 11.70
N ARG A 55 9.14 -1.63 11.38
CA ARG A 55 8.48 -2.51 12.37
C ARG A 55 9.37 -2.95 13.54
N PRO A 56 10.64 -3.36 13.35
CA PRO A 56 11.54 -3.73 14.45
C PRO A 56 11.95 -2.55 15.34
N ALA A 57 11.85 -1.31 14.85
CA ALA A 57 12.14 -0.10 15.63
C ALA A 57 10.92 0.39 16.45
N MET A 58 9.74 -0.19 16.20
CA MET A 58 8.48 0.16 16.86
C MET A 58 8.11 -0.78 18.02
N THR A 59 8.88 -1.86 18.22
CA THR A 59 8.77 -2.80 19.34
C THR A 59 9.61 -2.38 20.54
#